data_AF-A0A510KHI4-F1
#
_entry.id   AF-A0A510KHI4-F1
#
_cell.length_a   1.000
_cell.length_b   1.000
_cell.length_c   1.000
_cell.angle_alpha   90.00
_cell.angle_beta   90.00
_cell.angle_gamma   90.00
#
_symmetry.space_group_name_H-M   'P 1'
#
loop_
_entity.id
_entity.type
_entity.pdbx_description
1 polymer ?
#
loop_
_entity_poly.entity_id
_entity_poly.type
_entity_poly.pdbx_seq_one_letter_code
_entity_poly.pdbx_strand_id
1 'polypeptide(L)'
;MFEDFFDTDVIEEVRRNTKTKTEFRLTVQGWEVVYTNIKCQLSAGILRATETGVINSSKNSYKIFVSNDVQIKQNDILVVSKGGIKYKFKANKPIKYTDFLEHQEISVEEVEKNET
;
A
#
# COMPACT_ATOMS: atom_id res chain seq x y z
N MET A 1 -22.83 -10.98 5.24
CA MET A 1 -22.39 -11.20 3.85
C MET A 1 -21.60 -9.95 3.42
N PHE A 2 -20.45 -9.71 4.06
CA PHE A 2 -19.55 -8.57 3.83
C PHE A 2 -18.12 -9.02 3.46
N GLU A 3 -17.84 -10.32 3.56
CA GLU A 3 -16.52 -10.89 3.26
C GLU A 3 -16.13 -10.75 1.78
N ASP A 4 -17.11 -10.63 0.89
CA ASP A 4 -16.88 -10.57 -0.56
C ASP A 4 -16.41 -9.18 -1.05
N PHE A 5 -16.53 -8.12 -0.24
CA PHE A 5 -16.23 -6.76 -0.71
C PHE A 5 -14.72 -6.55 -0.95
N PHE A 6 -13.87 -7.21 -0.17
CA PHE A 6 -12.41 -7.09 -0.26
C PHE A 6 -11.75 -8.33 -0.87
N ASP A 7 -12.48 -9.26 -1.47
CA ASP A 7 -11.91 -10.58 -1.82
C ASP A 7 -11.40 -10.69 -3.26
N THR A 8 -11.18 -9.56 -3.93
CA THR A 8 -10.71 -9.57 -5.33
C THR A 8 -9.20 -9.66 -5.45
N ASP A 9 -8.48 -9.11 -4.49
CA ASP A 9 -7.03 -8.96 -4.52
C ASP A 9 -6.44 -9.25 -3.12
N VAL A 10 -5.12 -9.46 -3.04
CA VAL A 10 -4.45 -9.79 -1.78
C VAL A 10 -3.25 -8.88 -1.56
N ILE A 11 -3.19 -8.22 -0.41
CA ILE A 11 -1.95 -7.63 0.09
C ILE A 11 -1.13 -8.77 0.70
N GLU A 12 -0.11 -9.21 -0.02
CA GLU A 12 0.78 -10.28 0.43
C GLU A 12 1.58 -9.85 1.66
N GLU A 13 2.07 -8.60 1.66
CA GLU A 13 2.87 -8.05 2.75
C GLU A 13 2.60 -6.56 2.95
N VAL A 14 2.50 -6.16 4.21
CA VAL A 14 2.58 -4.77 4.65
C VAL A 14 3.89 -4.58 5.39
N ARG A 15 4.80 -3.79 4.83
CA ARG A 15 6.08 -3.47 5.44
C ARG A 15 6.07 -2.08 6.04
N ARG A 16 6.45 -1.98 7.31
CA ARG A 16 6.48 -0.73 8.08
C ARG A 16 7.90 -0.34 8.40
N ASN A 17 8.20 0.95 8.28
CA ASN A 17 9.47 1.48 8.75
C ASN A 17 9.46 1.54 10.29
N THR A 18 10.42 0.87 10.91
CA THR A 18 10.65 0.86 12.35
C THR A 18 11.91 1.61 12.70
N LYS A 19 11.87 2.38 13.78
CA LYS A 19 13.03 3.01 14.37
C LYS A 19 13.32 2.38 15.73
N THR A 20 14.44 1.68 15.83
CA THR A 20 14.86 1.02 17.06
C THR A 20 16.10 1.70 17.60
N LYS A 21 16.16 1.92 18.92
CA LYS A 21 17.37 2.41 19.58
C LYS A 21 18.26 1.25 19.93
N THR A 22 19.54 1.34 19.59
CA THR A 22 20.55 0.38 20.03
C THR A 22 20.99 0.69 21.46
N GLU A 23 21.74 -0.23 22.07
CA GLU A 23 22.38 -0.06 23.38
C GLU A 23 23.24 1.21 23.48
N PHE A 24 23.76 1.70 22.34
CA PHE A 24 24.56 2.93 22.24
C PHE A 24 23.72 4.19 21.99
N ARG A 25 22.40 4.14 22.16
CA ARG A 25 21.44 5.23 21.88
C ARG A 25 21.42 5.70 20.41
N LEU A 26 22.00 4.92 19.49
CA LEU A 26 21.92 5.18 18.05
C LEU A 26 20.54 4.76 17.54
N THR A 27 20.00 5.51 16.58
CA THR A 27 18.72 5.16 15.94
C THR A 27 18.99 4.39 14.67
N VAL A 28 18.58 3.13 14.63
CA VAL A 28 18.63 2.28 13.44
C VAL A 28 17.24 2.23 12.81
N GLN A 29 17.17 2.43 11.49
CA GLN A 29 15.94 2.29 10.72
C GLN A 29 15.93 0.92 10.05
N GLY A 30 14.79 0.24 10.12
CA GLY A 30 14.56 -1.05 9.49
C GLY A 30 13.17 -1.13 8.88
N TRP A 31 12.91 -2.24 8.19
CA TRP A 31 11.58 -2.60 7.69
C TRP A 31 11.12 -3.86 8.38
N GLU A 32 9.94 -3.84 8.98
CA GLU A 32 9.28 -5.00 9.57
C GLU A 32 8.04 -5.37 8.75
N VAL A 33 7.73 -6.66 8.63
CA VAL A 33 6.44 -7.11 8.06
C VAL A 33 5.42 -7.11 9.19
N VAL A 34 4.40 -6.25 9.10
CA VAL A 34 3.37 -6.10 10.15
C VAL A 34 2.09 -6.89 9.87
N TYR A 35 1.78 -7.13 8.59
CA TYR A 35 0.63 -7.92 8.16
C TYR A 35 1.00 -8.72 6.91
N THR A 36 0.36 -9.88 6.76
CA THR A 36 0.48 -10.73 5.58
C THR A 36 -0.88 -11.25 5.16
N ASN A 37 -1.02 -11.54 3.87
CA ASN A 37 -2.20 -12.19 3.28
C ASN A 37 -3.53 -11.52 3.63
N ILE A 38 -3.60 -10.20 3.45
CA ILE A 38 -4.79 -9.41 3.73
C ILE A 38 -5.65 -9.30 2.48
N LYS A 39 -6.93 -9.66 2.59
CA LYS A 39 -7.93 -9.43 1.54
C LYS A 39 -8.12 -7.93 1.29
N CYS A 40 -8.02 -7.50 0.04
CA CYS A 40 -8.25 -6.12 -0.36
C CYS A 40 -8.89 -6.02 -1.76
N GLN A 41 -9.36 -4.83 -2.11
CA GLN A 41 -9.73 -4.51 -3.49
C GLN A 41 -8.80 -3.42 -4.02
N LEU A 42 -8.11 -3.71 -5.12
CA LEU A 42 -7.28 -2.74 -5.84
C LEU A 42 -8.08 -2.16 -7.02
N SER A 43 -8.20 -0.83 -7.08
CA SER A 43 -8.93 -0.14 -8.14
C SER A 43 -8.31 -0.37 -9.54
N ALA A 44 -9.04 0.00 -10.59
CA ALA A 44 -8.41 0.26 -11.88
C ALA A 44 -7.40 1.41 -11.72
N GLY A 45 -6.25 1.31 -12.39
CA GLY A 45 -5.23 2.36 -12.35
C GLY A 45 -5.73 3.64 -13.00
N ILE A 46 -5.48 4.77 -12.35
CA ILE A 46 -5.72 6.09 -12.92
C ILE A 46 -4.41 6.55 -13.54
N LEU A 47 -4.38 6.60 -14.87
CA LEU A 47 -3.31 7.23 -15.64
C LEU A 47 -3.34 8.73 -15.33
N ARG A 48 -2.28 9.23 -14.69
CA ARG A 48 -2.04 10.69 -14.60
C ARG A 48 -1.20 11.11 -15.80
N ALA A 49 -1.58 12.22 -16.42
CA ALA A 49 -0.94 12.72 -17.63
C ALA A 49 0.57 12.89 -17.45
N THR A 50 1.30 12.51 -18.48
CA THR A 50 2.75 12.61 -18.63
C THR A 50 3.20 14.07 -18.49
N GLU A 51 4.14 14.36 -17.59
CA GLU A 51 4.93 15.58 -17.71
C GLU A 51 5.86 15.40 -18.91
N THR A 52 5.79 16.30 -19.89
CA THR A 52 6.70 16.35 -21.05
C THR A 52 8.09 16.77 -20.59
N GLY A 53 8.82 15.83 -19.97
CA GLY A 53 10.24 15.92 -19.66
C GLY A 53 10.99 14.73 -20.23
N VAL A 54 12.33 14.82 -20.27
CA VAL A 54 13.27 13.83 -20.88
C VAL A 54 13.16 12.40 -20.30
N ILE A 55 12.31 12.21 -19.28
CA ILE A 55 12.06 10.96 -18.57
C ILE A 55 10.55 10.67 -18.62
N ASN A 56 10.15 9.72 -19.46
CA ASN A 56 8.78 9.19 -19.47
C ASN A 56 8.53 8.41 -18.16
N SER A 57 8.10 9.08 -17.09
CA SER A 57 7.54 8.40 -15.91
C SER A 57 6.02 8.56 -15.94
N SER A 58 5.31 7.48 -16.27
CA SER A 58 3.86 7.43 -16.09
C SER A 58 3.59 7.00 -14.65
N LYS A 59 3.35 7.96 -13.74
CA LYS A 59 2.97 7.63 -12.36
C LYS A 59 1.52 7.18 -12.33
N ASN A 60 1.30 5.88 -12.42
CA ASN A 60 -0.02 5.30 -12.22
C ASN A 60 -0.39 5.40 -10.74
N SER A 61 -1.53 6.03 -10.48
CA SER A 61 -2.10 6.11 -9.14
C SER A 61 -3.25 5.11 -9.00
N TYR A 62 -3.29 4.38 -7.89
CA TYR A 62 -4.32 3.40 -7.59
C TYR A 62 -4.96 3.69 -6.23
N LYS A 63 -6.11 3.06 -5.97
CA LYS A 63 -6.74 3.05 -4.66
C LYS A 63 -6.84 1.61 -4.16
N ILE A 64 -6.51 1.40 -2.90
CA ILE A 64 -6.70 0.13 -2.20
C ILE A 64 -7.82 0.33 -1.18
N PHE A 65 -8.79 -0.57 -1.19
CA PHE A 65 -9.83 -0.67 -0.18
C PHE A 65 -9.56 -1.91 0.68
N VAL A 66 -9.58 -1.75 2.00
CA VAL A 66 -9.29 -2.83 2.96
C VAL A 66 -10.07 -2.59 4.26
N SER A 67 -10.34 -3.65 5.02
CA SER A 67 -10.99 -3.54 6.35
C SER A 67 -10.28 -2.55 7.28
N ASN A 68 -11.05 -1.86 8.13
CA ASN A 68 -10.51 -0.98 9.17
C ASN A 68 -9.71 -1.71 10.26
N ASP A 69 -9.87 -3.04 10.38
CA ASP A 69 -9.11 -3.88 11.33
C ASP A 69 -7.61 -3.91 11.00
N VAL A 70 -7.28 -3.76 9.73
CA VAL A 70 -5.90 -3.79 9.26
C VAL A 70 -5.33 -2.39 9.37
N GLN A 71 -4.44 -2.17 10.34
CA GLN A 71 -3.90 -0.83 10.56
C GLN A 71 -2.80 -0.49 9.54
N ILE A 72 -3.19 -0.02 8.35
CA ILE A 72 -2.25 0.56 7.38
C ILE A 72 -1.87 1.98 7.82
N LYS A 73 -0.59 2.35 7.66
CA LYS A 73 -0.08 3.69 7.96
C LYS A 73 0.50 4.34 6.72
N GLN A 74 0.55 5.67 6.73
CA GLN A 74 1.23 6.43 5.68
C GLN A 74 2.71 6.00 5.62
N ASN A 75 3.22 5.86 4.39
CA ASN A 75 4.55 5.35 4.05
C ASN A 75 4.78 3.86 4.29
N ASP A 76 3.78 3.09 4.70
CA ASP A 76 3.88 1.63 4.64
C ASP A 76 4.08 1.21 3.17
N ILE A 77 4.92 0.20 2.96
CA ILE A 77 5.14 -0.42 1.66
C ILE A 77 4.20 -1.62 1.55
N LEU A 78 3.36 -1.63 0.53
CA LEU A 78 2.36 -2.67 0.30
C LEU A 78 2.76 -3.49 -0.91
N VAL A 79 2.85 -4.81 -0.74
CA VAL A 79 3.02 -5.75 -1.84
C VAL A 79 1.64 -6.35 -2.13
N VAL A 80 1.07 -6.05 -3.29
CA VAL A 80 -0.30 -6.42 -3.66
C VAL A 80 -0.30 -7.33 -4.87
N SER A 81 -1.00 -8.46 -4.78
CA SER A 81 -1.22 -9.40 -5.87
C SER A 81 -2.62 -9.22 -6.44
N LYS A 82 -2.71 -8.92 -7.74
CA LYS A 82 -3.95 -8.79 -8.51
C LYS A 82 -3.87 -9.65 -9.76
N GLY A 83 -4.74 -10.64 -9.86
CA GLY A 83 -4.76 -11.56 -11.01
C GLY A 83 -3.42 -12.25 -11.29
N GLY A 84 -2.62 -12.50 -10.25
CA GLY A 84 -1.28 -13.09 -10.36
C GLY A 84 -0.13 -12.11 -10.66
N ILE A 85 -0.42 -10.82 -10.87
CA ILE A 85 0.58 -9.77 -11.04
C ILE A 85 0.85 -9.10 -9.68
N LYS A 86 2.12 -8.97 -9.32
CA LYS A 86 2.54 -8.32 -8.08
C LYS A 86 2.92 -6.86 -8.33
N TYR A 87 2.33 -5.98 -7.52
CA TYR A 87 2.60 -4.56 -7.49
C TYR A 87 3.23 -4.17 -6.16
N LYS A 88 4.14 -3.20 -6.19
CA LYS A 88 4.73 -2.62 -4.99
C LYS A 88 4.30 -1.16 -4.89
N PHE A 89 3.64 -0.85 -3.79
CA PHE A 89 3.02 0.44 -3.57
C PHE A 89 3.57 1.12 -2.32
N LYS A 90 3.59 2.44 -2.33
CA LYS A 90 3.76 3.25 -1.12
C LYS A 90 2.41 3.83 -0.70
N ALA A 91 2.01 3.56 0.55
CA ALA A 91 0.74 4.01 1.08
C ALA A 91 0.74 5.51 1.37
N ASN A 92 -0.25 6.25 0.86
CA ASN A 92 -0.58 7.57 1.38
C ASN A 92 -1.41 7.46 2.66
N LYS A 93 -1.82 8.61 3.21
CA LYS A 93 -2.65 8.66 4.41
C LYS A 93 -3.98 7.92 4.16
N PRO A 94 -4.33 6.89 4.95
CA PRO A 94 -5.61 6.19 4.83
C PRO A 94 -6.78 7.10 5.21
N ILE A 95 -7.91 6.93 4.52
CA ILE A 95 -9.19 7.55 4.82
C ILE A 95 -10.12 6.46 5.33
N LYS A 96 -10.62 6.58 6.56
CA LYS A 96 -11.51 5.59 7.17
C LYS A 96 -12.97 5.94 6.95
N TYR A 97 -13.77 4.95 6.61
CA TYR A 97 -15.22 4.97 6.55
C TYR A 97 -15.75 4.09 7.69
N THR A 98 -16.67 4.61 8.49
CA THR A 98 -17.17 3.96 9.73
C THR A 98 -18.69 3.75 9.74
N ASP A 99 -19.35 3.96 8.60
CA ASP A 99 -20.81 3.93 8.54
C ASP A 99 -21.33 2.50 8.31
N PHE A 100 -21.70 2.16 7.08
CA PHE A 100 -22.37 0.89 6.76
C PHE A 100 -21.40 -0.27 6.48
N LEU A 101 -20.26 0.03 5.87
CA LEU A 101 -19.19 -0.92 5.62
C LEU A 101 -17.90 -0.31 6.16
N GLU A 102 -17.40 -0.84 7.26
CA GLU A 102 -16.20 -0.33 7.89
C GLU A 102 -14.95 -0.69 7.08
N HIS A 103 -14.35 0.31 6.46
CA HIS A 103 -13.19 0.11 5.60
C HIS A 103 -12.36 1.37 5.50
N GLN A 104 -11.15 1.23 4.97
CA GLN A 104 -10.30 2.35 4.63
C GLN A 104 -9.97 2.36 3.15
N GLU A 105 -9.95 3.56 2.58
CA GLU A 105 -9.40 3.85 1.26
C GLU A 105 -7.97 4.37 1.41
N ILE A 106 -7.04 3.80 0.64
CA ILE A 106 -5.64 4.20 0.62
C ILE A 106 -5.28 4.53 -0.82
N SER A 107 -4.99 5.80 -1.08
CA SER A 107 -4.37 6.19 -2.34
C SER A 107 -2.92 5.69 -2.37
N VAL A 108 -2.52 5.02 -3.43
CA VAL A 108 -1.17 4.47 -3.57
C VAL A 108 -0.53 4.86 -4.90
N GLU A 109 0.79 4.96 -4.87
CA GLU A 109 1.62 5.20 -6.04
C GLU A 109 2.55 4.00 -6.22
N GLU A 110 2.68 3.54 -7.47
CA GLU A 110 3.61 2.47 -7.80
C GLU A 110 5.04 2.92 -7.52
N VAL A 111 5.77 2.09 -6.78
CA VAL A 111 7.19 2.30 -6.55
C VAL A 111 7.91 1.57 -7.68
N GLU A 112 8.23 2.29 -8.76
CA GLU A 112 9.19 1.79 -9.75
C GLU A 112 10.45 1.38 -8.98
N LYS A 113 10.85 0.12 -9.12
CA LYS A 113 12.13 -0.36 -8.59
C LYS A 113 13.25 0.40 -9.30
N ASN A 114 13.66 1.53 -8.76
CA ASN A 114 15.03 1.98 -8.89
C ASN A 114 15.69 1.76 -7.54
N GLU A 115 16.54 0.73 -7.50
CA GLU A 115 17.85 0.68 -6.82
C GLU A 115 18.28 -0.79 -6.78
N THR A 116 19.13 -1.16 -7.75
CA THR A 116 20.09 -2.28 -7.64
C THR A 116 21.40 -1.71 -7.12
#